data_AF-A0A955IAA6-F1
#
_entry.id   AF-A0A955IAA6-F1
#
_cell.length_a   1.000
_cell.length_b   1.000
_cell.length_c   1.000
_cell.angle_alpha   90.00
_cell.angle_beta   90.00
_cell.angle_gamma   90.00
#
_symmetry.space_group_name_H-M   'P 1'
#
loop_
_entity.id
_entity.type
_entity.pdbx_description
1 polymer ?
#
loop_
_entity_poly.entity_id
_entity_poly.type
_entity_poly.pdbx_seq_one_letter_code
_entity_poly.pdbx_strand_id
1 'polypeptide(L)'
;MKAIELKEKVSLKDYLYTHNFSVKEYKKPFLCKFHEDHNPSAAIYNTNKGDFYICFACGVKGDIFDIVGLVENLPRFKDQYKFLKEMYENRT
;
A
#
# COMPACT_ATOMS: atom_id res chain seq x y z
N MET A 1 -6.49 13.31 -13.18
CA MET A 1 -6.93 12.06 -12.53
C MET A 1 -7.36 12.35 -11.10
N LYS A 2 -8.56 11.91 -10.71
CA LYS A 2 -9.07 12.03 -9.34
C LYS A 2 -8.39 11.02 -8.42
N ALA A 3 -8.40 11.27 -7.10
CA ALA A 3 -7.77 10.35 -6.13
C ALA A 3 -8.35 8.94 -6.18
N ILE A 4 -9.67 8.81 -6.38
CA ILE A 4 -10.32 7.50 -6.49
C ILE A 4 -9.85 6.72 -7.74
N GLU A 5 -9.76 7.41 -8.88
CA GLU A 5 -9.26 6.81 -10.12
C GLU A 5 -7.79 6.39 -9.99
N LEU A 6 -6.97 7.19 -9.30
CA LEU A 6 -5.56 6.87 -9.05
C LEU A 6 -5.44 5.63 -8.14
N LYS A 7 -6.21 5.56 -7.06
CA LYS A 7 -6.23 4.42 -6.14
C LYS A 7 -6.67 3.12 -6.82
N GLU A 8 -7.63 3.17 -7.74
CA GLU A 8 -8.10 2.00 -8.48
C GLU A 8 -7.08 1.52 -9.53
N LYS A 9 -6.26 2.43 -10.06
CA LYS A 9 -5.26 2.15 -11.09
C LYS A 9 -3.89 1.74 -10.56
N VAL A 10 -3.54 2.14 -9.35
CA VAL A 10 -2.26 1.75 -8.72
C VAL A 10 -2.42 0.44 -7.96
N SER A 11 -1.60 -0.54 -8.34
CA SER A 11 -1.45 -1.80 -7.62
C SER A 11 -0.66 -1.59 -6.33
N LEU A 12 -1.30 -1.78 -5.17
CA LEU A 12 -0.65 -1.72 -3.86
C LEU A 12 0.34 -2.87 -3.69
N LYS A 13 0.00 -4.03 -4.26
CA LYS A 13 0.90 -5.18 -4.29
C LYS A 13 2.23 -4.82 -4.97
N ASP A 14 2.18 -4.19 -6.14
CA ASP A 14 3.39 -3.86 -6.89
C ASP A 14 4.18 -2.74 -6.23
N TYR A 15 3.49 -1.73 -5.66
CA TYR A 15 4.15 -0.70 -4.85
C TYR A 15 4.91 -1.30 -3.66
N LEU A 16 4.27 -2.19 -2.89
CA LEU A 16 4.90 -2.85 -1.75
C LEU A 16 6.07 -3.75 -2.19
N TYR A 17 5.94 -4.42 -3.34
CA TYR A 17 7.02 -5.22 -3.91
C TYR A 17 8.26 -4.37 -4.25
N THR A 18 8.09 -3.17 -4.82
CA THR A 18 9.23 -2.25 -5.09
C THR A 18 9.87 -1.71 -3.81
N HIS A 19 9.19 -1.79 -2.66
CA HIS A 19 9.70 -1.42 -1.33
C HIS A 19 10.15 -2.64 -0.52
N ASN A 20 10.50 -3.72 -1.23
CA ASN A 20 11.06 -4.96 -0.69
C ASN A 20 10.14 -5.70 0.30
N PHE A 21 8.82 -5.44 0.31
CA PHE A 21 7.89 -6.26 1.08
C PHE A 21 7.76 -7.65 0.44
N SER A 22 7.61 -8.69 1.25
CA SER A 22 7.53 -10.09 0.79
C SER A 22 6.14 -10.48 0.28
N VAL A 23 5.48 -9.56 -0.44
CA VAL A 23 4.13 -9.78 -0.98
C VAL A 23 4.22 -10.64 -2.23
N LYS A 24 3.62 -11.83 -2.19
CA LYS A 24 3.57 -12.74 -3.35
C LYS A 24 2.21 -12.73 -4.04
N GLU A 25 1.14 -12.74 -3.26
CA GLU A 25 -0.23 -12.94 -3.74
C GLU A 25 -1.23 -12.16 -2.88
N TYR A 26 -2.39 -11.82 -3.45
CA TYR A 26 -3.51 -11.28 -2.70
C TYR A 26 -4.06 -12.30 -1.71
N LYS A 27 -4.56 -11.83 -0.56
CA LYS A 27 -5.16 -12.63 0.53
C LYS A 27 -4.21 -13.66 1.16
N LYS A 28 -2.95 -13.73 0.76
CA LYS A 28 -1.92 -14.56 1.38
C LYS A 28 -1.14 -13.72 2.40
N PRO A 29 -1.01 -14.19 3.66
CA PRO A 29 -0.22 -13.48 4.65
C PRO A 29 1.26 -13.38 4.26
N PHE A 30 1.88 -12.25 4.60
CA PHE A 30 3.31 -11.98 4.51
C PHE A 30 3.78 -11.21 5.75
N LEU A 31 5.10 -11.06 5.90
CA LEU A 31 5.68 -10.35 7.04
C LEU A 31 5.39 -8.85 6.95
N CYS A 32 4.80 -8.30 8.01
CA CYS A 32 4.64 -6.87 8.17
C CYS A 32 6.01 -6.21 8.37
N LYS A 33 6.24 -5.05 7.74
CA LYS A 33 7.45 -4.23 7.97
C LYS A 33 7.21 -3.02 8.87
N PHE A 34 5.98 -2.81 9.33
CA PHE A 34 5.63 -1.70 10.22
C PHE A 34 5.82 -2.06 11.70
N HIS A 35 6.13 -3.31 12.00
CA HIS A 35 6.57 -3.79 13.31
C HIS A 35 7.58 -4.92 13.12
N GLU A 36 8.24 -5.32 14.19
CA GLU A 36 9.13 -6.48 14.19
C GLU A 36 8.31 -7.77 14.05
N ASP A 37 8.11 -8.23 12.82
CA ASP A 37 7.25 -9.35 12.51
C ASP A 37 8.03 -10.63 12.21
N HIS A 38 7.74 -11.68 12.99
CA HIS A 38 8.34 -13.01 12.84
C HIS A 38 7.35 -14.05 12.29
N ASN A 39 6.06 -13.72 12.26
CA ASN A 39 4.99 -14.60 11.79
C ASN A 39 4.12 -13.83 10.79
N PRO A 40 3.95 -14.28 9.54
CA PRO A 40 3.19 -13.56 8.53
C PRO A 40 1.82 -13.07 9.04
N SER A 41 1.70 -11.75 9.21
CA SER A 41 0.55 -11.11 9.85
C SER A 41 -0.13 -10.05 8.98
N ALA A 42 0.47 -9.71 7.83
CA ALA A 42 -0.04 -8.73 6.89
C ALA A 42 -0.60 -9.37 5.62
N ALA A 43 -1.66 -8.81 5.04
CA ALA A 43 -2.24 -9.26 3.77
C ALA A 43 -2.79 -8.08 2.96
N ILE A 44 -2.90 -8.26 1.65
CA ILE A 44 -3.57 -7.31 0.75
C ILE A 44 -4.86 -7.94 0.20
N TYR A 45 -5.94 -7.19 0.23
CA TYR A 45 -7.23 -7.56 -0.34
C TYR A 45 -7.55 -6.64 -1.50
N ASN A 46 -7.93 -7.22 -2.64
CA ASN A 46 -8.50 -6.44 -3.73
C ASN A 46 -9.98 -6.16 -3.42
N THR A 47 -10.39 -4.90 -3.50
CA THR A 47 -11.77 -4.46 -3.24
C THR A 47 -12.33 -3.73 -4.45
N ASN A 48 -13.64 -3.48 -4.47
CA ASN A 48 -14.27 -2.66 -5.50
C ASN A 48 -13.83 -1.18 -5.48
N LYS A 49 -13.02 -0.77 -4.50
CA LYS A 49 -12.49 0.59 -4.36
C LYS A 49 -10.98 0.64 -4.54
N GLY A 50 -10.34 -0.45 -5.00
CA GLY A 50 -8.88 -0.61 -5.07
C GLY A 50 -8.33 -1.56 -3.99
N ASP A 51 -7.02 -1.70 -3.93
CA ASP A 51 -6.36 -2.58 -2.97
C ASP A 51 -6.39 -2.02 -1.54
N PHE A 52 -6.41 -2.92 -0.57
CA PHE A 52 -6.40 -2.59 0.85
C PHE A 52 -5.43 -3.48 1.62
N TYR A 53 -4.51 -2.88 2.35
CA TYR A 53 -3.58 -3.54 3.26
C TYR A 53 -4.20 -3.67 4.64
N ILE A 54 -3.91 -4.78 5.32
CA ILE A 54 -4.19 -4.96 6.73
C ILE A 54 -3.12 -5.85 7.37
N CYS A 55 -2.65 -5.47 8.54
CA CYS A 55 -1.89 -6.30 9.46
C CYS A 55 -2.75 -6.62 10.69
N PHE A 56 -2.94 -7.91 10.95
CA PHE A 56 -3.76 -8.39 12.07
C PHE A 56 -3.04 -8.35 13.42
N ALA A 57 -1.71 -8.17 13.43
CA ALA A 57 -0.90 -8.10 14.64
C ALA A 57 -0.74 -6.66 15.16
N CYS A 58 -0.29 -5.73 14.32
CA CYS A 58 -0.05 -4.33 14.73
C CYS A 58 -1.19 -3.36 14.41
N GLY A 59 -2.18 -3.80 13.63
CA GLY A 59 -3.37 -3.00 13.30
C GLY A 59 -3.19 -1.97 12.18
N VAL A 60 -1.98 -1.84 11.59
CA VAL A 60 -1.78 -1.03 10.37
C VAL A 60 -2.71 -1.54 9.28
N LYS A 61 -3.49 -0.63 8.71
CA LYS A 61 -4.43 -0.92 7.64
C LYS A 61 -4.69 0.33 6.84
N GLY A 62 -5.03 0.17 5.57
CA GLY A 62 -5.31 1.31 4.72
C GLY A 62 -5.17 0.99 3.24
N ASP A 63 -5.51 1.98 2.43
CA ASP A 63 -5.28 1.92 1.00
C ASP A 63 -3.87 2.39 0.60
N ILE A 64 -3.64 2.50 -0.71
CA ILE A 64 -2.36 2.96 -1.24
C ILE A 64 -1.91 4.32 -0.70
N PHE A 65 -2.82 5.27 -0.41
CA PHE A 65 -2.44 6.57 0.14
C PHE A 65 -1.99 6.44 1.59
N ASP A 66 -2.72 5.66 2.40
CA ASP A 66 -2.34 5.39 3.80
C ASP A 66 -0.97 4.71 3.85
N ILE A 67 -0.76 3.69 3.02
CA ILE A 67 0.47 2.90 3.00
C ILE A 67 1.66 3.70 2.46
N VAL A 68 1.49 4.49 1.40
CA VAL A 68 2.51 5.45 0.94
C VAL A 68 2.83 6.47 2.02
N GLY A 69 1.80 6.95 2.75
CA GLY A 69 1.99 7.86 3.89
C GLY A 69 2.93 7.29 4.95
N LEU A 70 2.81 6.00 5.24
CA LEU A 70 3.67 5.32 6.20
C LEU A 70 5.07 5.01 5.62
N VAL A 71 5.15 4.49 4.40
CA VAL A 71 6.42 4.07 3.78
C VAL A 71 7.31 5.26 3.44
N GLU A 72 6.73 6.34 2.89
CA GLU A 72 7.45 7.55 2.46
C GLU A 72 7.52 8.63 3.55
N ASN A 73 6.97 8.35 4.74
CA ASN A 73 6.86 9.32 5.84
C ASN A 73 6.15 10.63 5.43
N LEU A 74 5.01 10.51 4.74
CA LEU A 74 4.18 11.61 4.26
C LEU A 74 2.91 11.72 5.13
N PRO A 75 2.88 12.60 6.16
CA PRO A 75 1.78 12.62 7.14
C PRO A 75 0.50 13.26 6.61
N ARG A 76 0.55 13.96 5.46
CA ARG A 76 -0.61 14.67 4.89
C ARG A 76 -1.04 14.02 3.59
N PHE A 77 -2.35 13.87 3.44
CA PHE A 77 -2.96 13.33 2.23
C PHE A 77 -2.54 14.07 0.94
N LYS A 78 -2.38 15.40 1.00
CA LYS A 78 -1.94 16.18 -0.16
C LYS A 78 -0.58 15.72 -0.70
N ASP A 79 0.33 15.38 0.21
CA ASP A 79 1.69 14.97 -0.14
C ASP A 79 1.71 13.52 -0.63
N GLN A 80 0.94 12.63 0.02
CA GLN A 80 0.70 11.25 -0.43
C GLN A 80 0.13 11.20 -1.85
N TYR A 81 -0.89 12.03 -2.13
CA TYR A 81 -1.50 12.12 -3.45
C TYR A 81 -0.53 12.63 -4.50
N LYS A 82 0.25 13.68 -4.20
CA LYS A 82 1.23 14.24 -5.12
C LYS A 82 2.30 13.20 -5.48
N PHE A 83 2.87 12.55 -4.47
CA PHE A 83 3.86 11.49 -4.66
C PHE A 83 3.32 10.37 -5.54
N LEU A 84 2.14 9.84 -5.20
CA LEU A 84 1.56 8.71 -5.91
C LEU A 84 1.21 9.06 -7.36
N LYS A 85 0.73 10.29 -7.59
CA LYS A 85 0.42 10.79 -8.92
C LYS A 85 1.68 10.89 -9.79
N GLU A 86 2.75 11.50 -9.28
CA GLU A 86 4.03 11.62 -9.99
C GLU A 86 4.63 10.23 -10.28
N MET A 87 4.57 9.31 -9.31
CA MET A 87 5.00 7.92 -9.50
C MET A 87 4.21 7.22 -10.62
N TYR A 88 2.89 7.40 -10.67
CA TYR A 88 2.05 6.80 -11.70
C TYR A 88 2.34 7.38 -13.08
N GLU A 89 2.45 8.71 -13.19
CA GLU A 89 2.72 9.40 -14.45
C GLU A 89 4.11 9.08 -15.02
N ASN A 90 5.12 8.84 -14.17
CA ASN A 90 6.47 8.47 -14.59
C ASN A 90 6.64 6.99 -14.99
N ARG A 91 5.63 6.14 -14.73
CA ARG A 91 5.62 4.72 -15.14
C ARG A 91 4.93 4.49 -16.49
N THR A 92 4.18 5.48 -16.99
CA THR A 92 3.52 5.51 -18.30
C THR A 92 4.32 6.28 -19.32
#